data_AF-A0A5E7Q9A7-F1
#
_entry.id   AF-A0A5E7Q9A7-F1
#
_cell.length_a   1.000
_cell.length_b   1.000
_cell.length_c   1.000
_cell.angle_alpha   90.00
_cell.angle_beta   90.00
_cell.angle_gamma   90.00
#
_symmetry.space_group_name_H-M   'P 1'
#
loop_
_entity.id
_entity.type
_entity.pdbx_description
1 polymer ?
#
loop_
_entity_poly.entity_id
_entity_poly.type
_entity_poly.pdbx_seq_one_letter_code
_entity_poly.pdbx_strand_id
1 'polypeptide(L)'
;MGILAAVAEFERDLLIERNNAGSIRARAAGTRIGRPQALSAKRQADVLAQLATGTSVSKLAKEHNISRQTNIRLRDKSRPDDQPNLNNLFRLSV
;
A
#
# COMPACT_ATOMS: atom_id res chain seq x y z
N MET A 1 34.45 4.08 -19.46
CA MET A 1 33.16 4.80 -19.54
C MET A 1 33.31 5.91 -20.57
N GLY A 2 32.59 5.82 -21.70
CA GLY A 2 32.67 6.84 -22.77
C GLY A 2 31.78 8.04 -22.48
N ILE A 3 32.05 9.18 -23.12
CA ILE A 3 31.30 10.44 -22.93
C ILE A 3 29.80 10.25 -23.13
N LEU A 4 29.39 9.44 -24.13
CA LEU A 4 27.98 9.16 -24.40
C LEU A 4 27.28 8.40 -23.26
N ALA A 5 28.01 7.51 -22.57
CA ALA A 5 27.45 6.79 -21.42
C ALA A 5 27.23 7.75 -20.24
N ALA A 6 28.18 8.66 -20.00
CA ALA A 6 28.05 9.67 -18.94
C ALA A 6 26.87 10.64 -19.19
N VAL A 7 26.63 11.03 -20.44
CA VAL A 7 25.47 11.87 -20.81
C VAL A 7 24.16 11.10 -20.60
N ALA A 8 24.11 9.82 -20.98
CA ALA A 8 22.91 9.00 -20.80
C ALA A 8 22.56 8.78 -19.32
N GLU A 9 23.56 8.63 -18.44
CA GLU A 9 23.37 8.54 -17.00
C GLU A 9 22.79 9.84 -16.42
N PHE A 10 23.37 10.99 -16.81
CA PHE A 10 22.88 12.30 -16.38
C PHE A 10 21.41 12.55 -16.78
N GLU A 11 21.04 12.22 -18.02
CA GLU A 11 19.65 12.36 -18.49
C GLU A 11 18.68 11.45 -17.72
N ARG A 12 19.09 10.21 -17.42
CA ARG A 12 18.31 9.29 -16.59
C ARG A 12 18.07 9.88 -15.20
N ASP A 13 19.09 10.44 -14.57
CA ASP A 13 18.98 11.01 -13.23
C ASP A 13 18.01 12.19 -13.20
N LEU A 14 18.08 13.08 -14.20
CA LEU A 14 17.11 14.16 -14.40
C LEU A 14 15.67 13.66 -14.56
N LEU A 15 15.47 12.55 -15.29
CA LEU A 15 14.14 11.94 -15.44
C LEU A 15 13.61 11.35 -14.13
N ILE A 16 14.48 10.72 -13.34
CA ILE A 16 14.14 10.16 -12.03
C ILE A 16 13.74 11.28 -11.06
N GLU A 17 14.52 12.36 -11.00
CA GLU A 17 14.25 13.51 -10.14
C GLU A 17 12.89 14.14 -10.47
N ARG A 18 12.61 14.34 -11.77
CA ARG A 18 11.33 14.87 -12.23
C ARG A 18 10.15 13.96 -11.86
N ASN A 19 10.31 12.64 -11.99
CA ASN A 19 9.29 11.67 -11.60
C ASN A 19 9.03 11.74 -10.09
N ASN A 20 10.09 11.76 -9.28
CA ASN A 20 9.99 11.88 -7.83
C ASN A 20 9.24 13.16 -7.42
N ALA A 21 9.58 14.31 -8.01
CA ALA A 21 8.86 15.56 -7.79
C ALA A 21 7.37 15.47 -8.20
N GLY A 22 7.06 14.78 -9.29
CA GLY A 22 5.67 14.48 -9.69
C GLY A 22 4.93 13.59 -8.69
N SER A 23 5.58 12.52 -8.24
CA SER A 23 5.05 11.57 -7.25
C SER A 23 4.76 12.25 -5.91
N ILE A 24 5.66 13.12 -5.45
CA ILE A 24 5.47 13.92 -4.23
C ILE A 24 4.25 14.82 -4.37
N ARG A 25 4.12 15.55 -5.49
CA ARG A 25 2.94 16.40 -5.75
C ARG A 25 1.64 15.60 -5.79
N ALA A 26 1.63 14.44 -6.45
CA ALA A 26 0.46 13.58 -6.52
C ALA A 26 0.04 13.04 -5.13
N ARG A 27 1.02 12.65 -4.29
CA ARG A 27 0.77 12.26 -2.90
C ARG A 27 0.20 13.42 -2.08
N ALA A 28 0.76 14.62 -2.23
CA ALA A 28 0.28 15.82 -1.53
C ALA A 28 -1.16 16.20 -1.94
N ALA A 29 -1.52 15.99 -3.21
CA ALA A 29 -2.88 16.16 -3.71
C ALA A 29 -3.85 15.02 -3.28
N GLY A 30 -3.40 14.06 -2.49
CA GLY A 30 -4.21 12.92 -2.05
C GLY A 30 -4.49 11.88 -3.15
N THR A 31 -3.79 11.96 -4.28
CA THR A 31 -3.95 10.98 -5.36
C THR A 31 -3.39 9.64 -4.92
N ARG A 32 -4.18 8.58 -5.09
CA ARG A 32 -3.75 7.22 -4.80
C ARG A 32 -2.66 6.79 -5.80
N ILE A 33 -1.47 6.51 -5.28
CA ILE A 33 -0.37 5.92 -6.06
C ILE A 33 -0.34 4.40 -5.85
N GLY A 34 -0.23 3.64 -6.95
CA GLY A 34 -0.07 2.18 -6.94
C GLY A 34 -1.36 1.38 -7.14
N ARG A 35 -1.23 0.05 -7.05
CA ARG A 35 -2.31 -0.91 -7.37
C ARG A 35 -3.57 -0.65 -6.53
N PRO A 36 -4.80 -0.66 -7.11
CA PRO A 36 -6.06 -0.54 -6.37
C PRO A 36 -6.23 -1.62 -5.29
N GLN A 37 -6.99 -1.31 -4.22
CA GLN A 37 -7.29 -2.28 -3.17
C GLN A 37 -8.26 -3.31 -3.76
N ALA A 38 -8.07 -4.58 -3.45
CA ALA A 38 -8.94 -5.65 -3.95
C ALA A 38 -10.38 -5.56 -3.40
N LEU A 39 -10.56 -4.94 -2.23
CA LEU A 39 -11.87 -4.71 -1.61
C LEU A 39 -12.09 -3.21 -1.36
N SER A 40 -13.33 -2.76 -1.56
CA SER A 40 -13.79 -1.45 -1.11
C SER A 40 -13.89 -1.40 0.42
N ALA A 41 -13.90 -0.20 0.99
CA ALA A 41 -14.00 0.00 2.44
C ALA A 41 -15.23 -0.69 3.05
N LYS A 42 -16.39 -0.62 2.36
CA LYS A 42 -17.61 -1.31 2.79
C LYS A 42 -17.41 -2.83 2.86
N ARG A 43 -16.87 -3.42 1.79
CA ARG A 43 -16.61 -4.88 1.76
C ARG A 43 -15.57 -5.30 2.80
N GLN A 44 -14.60 -4.45 3.11
CA GLN A 44 -13.64 -4.72 4.19
C GLN A 44 -14.32 -4.78 5.55
N ALA A 45 -15.23 -3.84 5.84
CA ALA A 45 -16.02 -3.86 7.07
C ALA A 45 -16.90 -5.11 7.16
N ASP A 46 -17.56 -5.49 6.07
CA ASP A 46 -18.39 -6.71 6.01
C ASP A 46 -17.56 -7.97 6.28
N VAL A 47 -16.37 -8.08 5.68
CA VAL A 47 -15.43 -9.20 5.90
C VAL A 47 -14.96 -9.24 7.35
N LEU A 48 -14.62 -8.09 7.94
CA LEU A 48 -14.19 -8.02 9.33
C LEU A 48 -15.30 -8.42 10.31
N ALA A 49 -16.54 -7.97 10.07
CA ALA A 49 -17.70 -8.37 10.87
C ALA A 49 -17.92 -9.89 10.81
N GLN A 50 -17.85 -10.49 9.61
CA GLN A 50 -18.00 -11.94 9.44
C GLN A 50 -16.85 -12.75 10.05
N LEU A 51 -15.64 -12.19 10.08
CA LEU A 51 -14.51 -12.82 10.77
C LEU A 51 -14.69 -12.75 12.29
N ALA A 52 -15.28 -11.68 12.82
CA ALA A 52 -15.59 -11.54 14.24
C ALA A 52 -16.67 -12.53 14.72
N THR A 53 -17.62 -12.91 13.84
CA THR A 53 -18.61 -13.96 14.14
C THR A 53 -18.05 -15.39 14.06
N GLY A 54 -16.75 -15.55 13.79
CA GLY A 54 -16.09 -16.86 13.74
C GLY A 54 -16.17 -17.56 12.38
N THR A 55 -16.54 -16.87 11.30
CA THR A 55 -16.57 -17.47 9.96
C THR A 55 -15.16 -17.84 9.50
N SER A 56 -15.02 -19.01 8.87
CA SER A 56 -13.72 -19.46 8.34
C SER A 56 -13.18 -18.52 7.27
N VAL A 57 -11.91 -18.12 7.42
CA VAL A 57 -11.13 -17.31 6.46
C VAL A 57 -11.20 -17.88 5.04
N SER A 58 -11.16 -19.22 4.91
CA SER A 58 -11.18 -19.91 3.61
C SER A 58 -12.54 -19.83 2.93
N LYS A 59 -13.63 -19.89 3.70
CA LYS A 59 -14.99 -19.76 3.18
C LYS A 59 -15.22 -18.34 2.64
N LEU A 60 -14.85 -17.36 3.45
CA LEU A 60 -14.98 -15.94 3.13
C LEU A 60 -14.13 -15.51 1.93
N ALA A 61 -12.95 -16.13 1.76
CA ALA A 61 -12.08 -15.89 0.62
C ALA A 61 -12.74 -16.33 -0.71
N LYS A 62 -13.40 -17.50 -0.71
CA LYS A 62 -14.14 -18.00 -1.87
C LYS A 62 -15.35 -17.12 -2.20
N GLU A 63 -16.10 -16.73 -1.18
CA GLU A 63 -17.31 -15.90 -1.33
C GLU A 63 -16.99 -14.52 -1.93
N HIS A 64 -15.91 -13.90 -1.48
CA HIS A 64 -15.47 -12.61 -2.02
C HIS A 64 -14.54 -12.72 -3.23
N ASN A 65 -14.25 -13.93 -3.72
CA ASN A 65 -13.33 -14.23 -4.82
C ASN A 65 -11.95 -13.55 -4.66
N ILE A 66 -11.36 -13.72 -3.48
CA ILE A 66 -10.06 -13.15 -3.11
C ILE A 66 -9.17 -14.24 -2.51
N SER A 67 -7.87 -13.96 -2.43
CA SER A 67 -6.95 -14.88 -1.76
C SER A 67 -7.21 -14.93 -0.25
N ARG A 68 -7.00 -16.11 0.35
CA ARG A 68 -7.01 -16.27 1.83
C ARG A 68 -6.08 -15.27 2.51
N GLN A 69 -4.93 -14.97 1.89
CA GLN A 69 -3.96 -13.99 2.38
C GLN A 69 -4.55 -12.58 2.50
N THR A 70 -5.50 -12.21 1.64
CA THR A 70 -6.16 -10.91 1.70
C THR A 70 -7.01 -10.78 2.98
N ASN A 71 -7.75 -11.84 3.34
CA ASN A 71 -8.52 -11.88 4.59
C ASN A 71 -7.63 -11.90 5.83
N ILE A 72 -6.55 -12.68 5.80
CA ILE A 72 -5.59 -12.74 6.91
C ILE A 72 -4.97 -11.35 7.15
N ARG A 73 -4.47 -10.70 6.09
CA ARG A 73 -3.90 -9.35 6.18
C ARG A 73 -4.92 -8.33 6.69
N LEU A 74 -6.17 -8.42 6.24
CA LEU A 74 -7.23 -7.52 6.69
C LEU A 74 -7.52 -7.71 8.19
N ARG A 75 -7.62 -8.96 8.65
CA ARG A 75 -7.78 -9.30 10.06
C ARG A 75 -6.62 -8.78 10.90
N ASP A 76 -5.39 -9.05 10.49
CA ASP A 76 -4.21 -8.68 11.25
C ASP A 76 -4.08 -7.14 11.35
N LYS A 77 -4.35 -6.41 10.26
CA LYS A 77 -4.41 -4.93 10.25
C LYS A 77 -5.51 -4.35 11.17
N SER A 78 -6.58 -5.11 11.43
CA SER A 78 -7.67 -4.67 12.32
C SER A 78 -7.37 -4.92 13.81
N ARG A 79 -6.31 -5.68 14.14
CA ARG A 79 -5.94 -5.90 15.53
C ARG A 79 -5.35 -4.63 16.14
N PRO A 80 -5.74 -4.27 17.37
CA PRO A 80 -5.28 -3.05 18.03
C PRO A 80 -3.76 -3.02 18.27
N ASP A 81 -3.12 -4.19 18.42
CA ASP A 81 -1.68 -4.31 18.70
C ASP A 81 -0.78 -3.94 17.50
N ASP A 82 -1.32 -3.92 16.28
CA ASP A 82 -0.56 -3.73 15.04
C ASP A 82 -0.84 -2.35 14.39
N GLN A 83 -1.48 -1.43 15.13
CA GLN A 83 -1.58 -0.05 14.69
C GLN A 83 -0.17 0.55 14.67
N PRO A 84 0.31 1.08 13.53
CA PRO A 84 1.63 1.67 13.46
C PRO A 84 1.70 2.82 14.46
N ASN A 85 2.57 2.70 15.46
CA ASN A 85 2.85 3.74 16.42
C ASN A 85 3.28 5.01 15.65
N LEU A 86 2.37 6.00 15.60
CA LEU A 86 2.56 7.25 14.88
C LEU A 86 3.80 8.03 15.37
N ASN A 87 4.32 7.72 16.56
CA ASN A 87 5.55 8.31 17.09
C ASN A 87 6.83 7.84 16.37
N ASN A 88 6.80 6.72 15.65
CA ASN A 88 7.98 6.23 14.92
C ASN A 88 8.14 6.84 13.50
N LEU A 89 7.11 7.50 12.96
CA LEU A 89 7.22 8.17 11.66
C LEU A 89 7.99 9.51 11.72
N PHE A 90 8.08 10.13 12.90
CA PHE A 90 8.83 11.39 13.07
C PHE A 90 10.31 11.20 13.40
N ARG A 91 10.79 9.96 13.60
CA ARG A 91 12.17 9.66 14.01
C ARG A 91 13.15 9.40 12.86
N LEU A 92 12.68 9.43 11.61
CA LEU A 92 13.48 9.16 10.40
C LEU A 92 13.65 10.40 9.49
N SER A 93 13.52 11.58 10.06
CA SER A 93 13.79 12.87 9.41
C SER A 93 14.81 13.66 10.23
N VAL A 94 16.04 13.14 10.32
CA VAL A 94 17.28 13.87 10.56
C VAL A 94 18.31 13.29 9.61
#